data_AF-A0A933G998-F1
#
_entry.id   AF-A0A933G998-F1
#
_cell.length_a   1.000
_cell.length_b   1.000
_cell.length_c   1.000
_cell.angle_alpha   90.00
_cell.angle_beta   90.00
_cell.angle_gamma   90.00
#
_symmetry.space_group_name_H-M   'P 1'
#
loop_
_entity.id
_entity.type
_entity.pdbx_description
1 polymer ?
#
loop_
_entity_poly.entity_id
_entity_poly.type
_entity_poly.pdbx_seq_one_letter_code
_entity_poly.pdbx_strand_id
1 'polypeptide(L)'
;CTDVLQTECDGIFRGRNTFCSTIVQPCCPLIYGDTNADGSVDMTDFAALQACLTTGGGTLPDSCKCLDITGDGAITGADMERFIACAGGPELPGTSGLVGDPPVSCRGVGW
;
A
#
# COMPACT_ATOMS: atom_id res chain seq x y z
N CYS A 1 3.68 -7.80 -6.94
CA CYS A 1 2.44 -8.33 -6.48
C CYS A 1 2.97 -9.70 -6.13
N THR A 2 3.10 -10.59 -7.12
CA THR A 2 4.39 -11.26 -7.37
C THR A 2 5.32 -10.24 -7.99
N ASP A 3 6.52 -10.04 -7.47
CA ASP A 3 7.53 -9.30 -8.22
C ASP A 3 7.96 -10.17 -9.41
N VAL A 4 7.14 -10.18 -10.45
CA VAL A 4 7.48 -10.81 -11.73
C VAL A 4 8.42 -9.87 -12.45
N LEU A 5 9.53 -10.36 -12.98
CA LEU A 5 10.19 -9.62 -14.04
C LEU A 5 9.23 -9.58 -15.25
N GLN A 6 9.34 -8.55 -16.10
CA GLN A 6 8.51 -8.41 -17.31
C GLN A 6 8.48 -9.70 -18.16
N THR A 7 9.54 -10.51 -18.05
CA THR A 7 9.75 -11.76 -18.78
C THR A 7 9.05 -13.00 -18.19
N GLU A 8 8.51 -12.93 -16.98
CA GLU A 8 7.94 -14.08 -16.24
C GLU A 8 6.43 -13.93 -15.99
N CYS A 9 5.80 -12.88 -16.53
CA CYS A 9 4.39 -12.58 -16.32
C CYS A 9 3.52 -13.09 -17.48
N ASP A 10 2.74 -14.15 -17.23
CA ASP A 10 1.69 -14.66 -18.14
C ASP A 10 0.34 -13.91 -18.00
N GLY A 11 0.34 -12.72 -17.40
CA GLY A 11 -0.81 -11.83 -17.10
C GLY A 11 -0.48 -10.34 -17.31
N ILE A 12 -1.20 -9.39 -16.70
CA ILE A 12 -0.86 -7.96 -16.84
C ILE A 12 0.21 -7.58 -15.83
N PHE A 13 1.42 -7.31 -16.33
CA PHE A 13 2.55 -6.82 -15.55
C PHE A 13 2.38 -5.33 -15.22
N ARG A 14 2.40 -4.95 -13.93
CA ARG A 14 2.20 -3.56 -13.51
C ARG A 14 3.46 -2.90 -12.93
N GLY A 15 4.64 -3.47 -13.24
CA GLY A 15 5.95 -3.02 -12.75
C GLY A 15 6.59 -3.95 -11.71
N ARG A 16 7.88 -3.72 -11.42
CA ARG A 16 8.60 -4.44 -10.36
C ARG A 16 7.87 -4.19 -9.02
N ASN A 17 7.65 -5.24 -8.23
CA ASN A 17 6.84 -5.31 -7.01
C ASN A 17 5.30 -5.27 -7.20
N THR A 18 4.74 -5.46 -8.41
CA THR A 18 3.26 -5.47 -8.69
C THR A 18 2.70 -6.79 -9.27
N PHE A 19 1.43 -7.21 -9.03
CA PHE A 19 0.98 -8.61 -9.30
C PHE A 19 0.84 -8.81 -10.79
N CYS A 20 1.29 -9.97 -11.28
CA CYS A 20 0.83 -10.50 -12.54
C CYS A 20 -0.63 -10.97 -12.39
N SER A 21 -1.58 -10.04 -12.45
CA SER A 21 -3.00 -10.33 -12.19
C SER A 21 -3.84 -10.33 -13.48
N THR A 22 -4.86 -11.17 -13.50
CA THR A 22 -5.93 -11.24 -14.51
C THR A 22 -7.20 -10.48 -14.10
N ILE A 23 -7.19 -9.76 -12.96
CA ILE A 23 -8.34 -9.02 -12.42
C ILE A 23 -8.00 -7.55 -12.13
N VAL A 24 -8.99 -6.67 -12.31
CA VAL A 24 -8.88 -5.19 -12.29
C VAL A 24 -8.84 -4.61 -10.86
N GLN A 25 -7.99 -5.11 -9.97
CA GLN A 25 -7.76 -4.44 -8.68
C GLN A 25 -6.75 -3.28 -8.82
N PRO A 26 -6.90 -2.17 -8.07
CA PRO A 26 -5.89 -1.11 -8.01
C PRO A 26 -4.58 -1.68 -7.47
N CYS A 27 -3.44 -1.23 -8.02
CA CYS A 27 -2.15 -1.66 -7.52
C CYS A 27 -1.84 -0.99 -6.20
N CYS A 28 -1.88 -1.75 -5.12
CA CYS A 28 -1.42 -1.28 -3.83
C CYS A 28 0.09 -1.51 -3.68
N PRO A 29 0.81 -0.54 -3.10
CA PRO A 29 2.20 -0.69 -2.69
C PRO A 29 2.39 -1.88 -1.76
N LEU A 30 3.59 -2.48 -1.80
CA LEU A 30 3.94 -3.61 -0.92
C LEU A 30 3.94 -3.19 0.55
N ILE A 31 4.48 -2.00 0.81
CA ILE A 31 4.47 -1.38 2.12
C ILE A 31 3.14 -0.64 2.26
N TYR A 32 2.34 -1.04 3.23
CA TYR A 32 1.13 -0.32 3.58
C TYR A 32 1.47 1.10 4.02
N GLY A 33 0.78 2.07 3.43
CA GLY A 33 1.05 3.47 3.67
C GLY A 33 2.14 4.07 2.78
N ASP A 34 2.89 3.31 1.97
CA ASP A 34 3.86 3.86 1.00
C ASP A 34 3.14 4.27 -0.29
N THR A 35 2.25 5.26 -0.17
CA THR A 35 1.31 5.68 -1.22
C THR A 35 1.99 6.24 -2.45
N ASN A 36 3.20 6.77 -2.32
CA ASN A 36 4.00 7.28 -3.44
C ASN A 36 4.97 6.22 -4.02
N ALA A 37 5.04 5.02 -3.41
CA ALA A 37 5.88 3.89 -3.79
C ALA A 37 7.39 4.20 -3.80
N ASP A 38 7.85 5.07 -2.90
CA ASP A 38 9.27 5.42 -2.75
C ASP A 38 10.03 4.47 -1.82
N GLY A 39 9.32 3.51 -1.20
CA GLY A 39 9.90 2.50 -0.32
C GLY A 39 10.00 2.94 1.13
N SER A 40 9.50 4.13 1.48
CA SER A 40 9.38 4.63 2.85
C SER A 40 7.92 4.98 3.16
N VAL A 41 7.61 5.14 4.45
CA VAL A 41 6.32 5.67 4.88
C VAL A 41 6.61 6.94 5.67
N ASP A 42 6.24 8.07 5.08
CA ASP A 42 6.61 9.38 5.61
C ASP A 42 5.47 10.41 5.58
N MET A 43 5.80 11.69 5.73
CA MET A 43 4.82 12.77 5.78
C MET A 43 4.12 13.02 4.44
N THR A 44 4.76 12.67 3.32
CA THR A 44 4.16 12.69 1.98
C THR A 44 3.01 11.71 1.92
N ASP A 45 3.25 10.50 2.44
CA ASP A 45 2.22 9.48 2.50
C ASP A 45 1.12 9.80 3.50
N PHE A 46 1.50 10.43 4.61
CA PHE A 46 0.51 10.87 5.60
C PHE A 46 -0.46 11.89 4.98
N ALA A 47 0.02 12.80 4.13
CA ALA A 47 -0.84 13.72 3.42
C ALA A 47 -1.84 13.00 2.49
N ALA A 48 -1.41 11.91 1.83
CA ALA A 48 -2.29 11.06 1.04
C ALA A 48 -3.34 10.35 1.91
N LEU A 49 -2.94 9.81 3.07
CA LEU A 49 -3.88 9.22 4.03
C LEU A 49 -4.90 10.23 4.54
N GLN A 50 -4.45 11.44 4.91
CA GLN A 50 -5.33 12.52 5.36
C GLN A 50 -6.38 12.91 4.32
N ALA A 51 -6.00 12.93 3.04
CA ALA A 51 -6.92 13.22 1.94
C ALA A 51 -7.97 12.12 1.74
N CYS A 52 -7.71 10.91 2.24
CA CYS A 52 -8.58 9.75 2.10
C CYS A 52 -9.45 9.47 3.34
N LEU A 53 -9.24 10.16 4.47
CA LEU A 53 -10.03 9.98 5.70
C LEU A 53 -11.53 10.14 5.43
N THR A 54 -12.32 9.18 5.93
CA THR A 54 -13.78 9.19 5.79
C THR A 54 -14.46 9.30 7.15
N THR A 55 -15.71 9.76 7.14
CA THR A 55 -16.57 9.82 8.34
C THR A 55 -17.55 8.65 8.42
N GLY A 56 -17.38 7.62 7.59
CA GLY A 56 -18.26 6.44 7.47
C GLY A 56 -17.90 5.55 6.27
N GLY A 57 -18.56 4.40 6.15
CA GLY A 57 -18.33 3.43 5.07
C GLY A 57 -19.03 3.80 3.76
N GLY A 58 -18.41 3.48 2.63
CA GLY A 58 -18.93 3.76 1.30
C GLY A 58 -18.01 3.28 0.18
N THR A 59 -18.25 3.76 -1.05
CA THR A 59 -17.31 3.52 -2.15
C THR A 59 -16.14 4.48 -2.06
N LEU A 60 -14.94 3.95 -1.80
CA LEU A 60 -13.72 4.73 -1.80
C LEU A 60 -13.26 5.05 -3.23
N PRO A 61 -12.67 6.24 -3.46
CA PRO A 61 -11.91 6.52 -4.67
C PRO A 61 -10.82 5.47 -4.87
N ASP A 62 -10.49 5.14 -6.12
CA ASP A 62 -9.46 4.13 -6.43
C ASP A 62 -8.11 4.43 -5.77
N SER A 63 -7.76 5.71 -5.62
CA SER A 63 -6.54 6.17 -4.95
C SER A 63 -6.52 5.87 -3.45
N CYS A 64 -7.68 5.73 -2.81
CA CYS A 64 -7.82 5.50 -1.38
C CYS A 64 -8.02 4.01 -1.04
N LYS A 65 -8.35 3.16 -2.02
CA LYS A 65 -8.63 1.74 -1.78
C LYS A 65 -7.45 0.99 -1.14
N CYS A 66 -6.23 1.42 -1.41
CA CYS A 66 -5.03 0.81 -0.83
C CYS A 66 -4.75 1.22 0.62
N LEU A 67 -5.42 2.27 1.08
CA LEU A 67 -5.34 2.78 2.44
C LEU A 67 -6.44 2.20 3.34
N ASP A 68 -7.45 1.55 2.79
CA ASP A 68 -8.49 0.87 3.55
C ASP A 68 -7.97 -0.50 3.96
N ILE A 69 -7.09 -0.59 4.97
CA ILE A 69 -6.51 -1.88 5.35
C ILE A 69 -7.58 -2.83 5.91
N THR A 70 -8.67 -2.28 6.43
CA THR A 70 -9.76 -3.06 7.04
C THR A 70 -10.71 -3.66 6.01
N GLY A 71 -10.79 -3.08 4.82
CA GLY A 71 -11.67 -3.48 3.73
C GLY A 71 -13.14 -3.16 3.99
N ASP A 72 -13.43 -2.23 4.90
CA ASP A 72 -14.81 -1.88 5.29
C ASP A 72 -15.40 -0.73 4.45
N GLY A 73 -14.63 -0.21 3.48
CA GLY A 73 -15.00 0.91 2.64
C GLY A 73 -14.87 2.26 3.34
N ALA A 74 -14.15 2.33 4.45
CA ALA A 74 -13.87 3.56 5.19
C ALA A 74 -12.36 3.67 5.47
N ILE A 75 -11.87 4.92 5.57
CA ILE A 75 -10.50 5.18 6.05
C ILE A 75 -10.64 5.89 7.39
N THR A 76 -10.39 5.16 8.46
CA THR A 76 -10.70 5.59 9.83
C THR A 76 -9.46 5.56 10.72
N GLY A 77 -9.67 5.71 12.04
CA GLY A 77 -8.60 5.56 13.02
C GLY A 77 -7.90 4.19 12.96
N ALA A 78 -8.60 3.13 12.56
CA ALA A 78 -7.99 1.79 12.45
C ALA A 78 -6.91 1.75 11.35
N ASP A 79 -7.19 2.34 10.19
CA ASP A 79 -6.26 2.46 9.07
C ASP A 79 -5.08 3.38 9.41
N MET A 80 -5.36 4.44 10.19
CA MET A 80 -4.34 5.37 10.68
C MET A 80 -3.41 4.73 11.73
N GLU A 81 -3.94 3.96 12.68
CA GLU A 81 -3.12 3.19 13.64
C GLU A 81 -2.17 2.25 12.91
N ARG A 82 -2.66 1.63 11.83
CA ARG A 82 -1.83 0.80 10.96
C ARG A 82 -0.74 1.61 10.26
N PHE A 83 -1.06 2.80 9.79
CA PHE A 83 -0.11 3.66 9.08
C PHE A 83 1.03 4.09 10.00
N ILE A 84 0.69 4.50 11.23
CA ILE A 84 1.66 4.92 12.24
C ILE A 84 2.64 3.79 12.57
N ALA A 85 2.19 2.53 12.56
CA ALA A 85 3.07 1.38 12.78
C ALA A 85 4.13 1.20 11.69
N CYS A 86 3.95 1.83 10.52
CA CYS A 86 4.84 1.75 9.37
C CYS A 86 5.64 3.02 9.12
N ALA A 87 5.16 4.15 9.65
CA ALA A 87 5.81 5.44 9.53
C ALA A 87 7.18 5.43 10.22
N GLY A 88 8.24 5.27 9.43
CA GLY A 88 9.63 5.40 9.86
C GLY A 88 10.15 6.83 9.69
N GLY A 89 9.61 7.57 8.71
CA GLY A 89 10.12 8.86 8.29
C GLY A 89 10.87 8.80 6.95
N PRO A 90 11.28 9.97 6.43
CA PRO A 90 11.87 10.07 5.11
C PRO A 90 13.19 9.29 5.04
N GLU A 91 13.43 8.64 3.90
CA GLU A 91 14.63 7.83 3.63
C GLU A 91 14.82 6.63 4.57
N LEU A 92 13.91 6.40 5.53
CA LEU A 92 13.90 5.17 6.32
C LEU A 92 13.12 4.12 5.55
N PRO A 93 13.78 3.03 5.12
CA PRO A 93 13.09 1.99 4.39
C PRO A 93 11.95 1.43 5.24
N GLY A 94 10.75 1.35 4.67
CA GLY A 94 9.63 0.62 5.26
C GLY A 94 9.88 -0.90 5.28
N THR A 95 11.00 -1.35 4.70
CA THR A 95 11.52 -2.73 4.76
C THR A 95 12.74 -2.82 5.67
N SER A 96 12.80 -3.83 6.54
CA SER A 96 13.93 -4.04 7.44
C SER A 96 15.20 -4.50 6.71
N GLY A 97 15.88 -3.60 5.99
CA GLY A 97 17.29 -3.68 5.58
C GLY A 97 17.75 -4.86 4.70
N LEU A 98 16.86 -5.79 4.35
CA LEU A 98 17.12 -6.88 3.41
C LEU A 98 16.17 -6.70 2.24
N VAL A 99 16.71 -6.82 1.03
CA VAL A 99 15.99 -6.75 -0.24
C VAL A 99 14.58 -7.37 -0.15
N GLY A 100 13.56 -6.51 -0.07
CA GLY A 100 12.21 -6.83 -0.56
C GLY A 100 11.11 -7.25 0.42
N ASP A 101 11.23 -7.10 1.75
CA ASP A 101 10.12 -7.48 2.65
C ASP A 101 9.83 -6.45 3.77
N PRO A 102 8.64 -5.83 3.81
CA PRO A 102 8.20 -5.03 4.96
C PRO A 102 7.95 -5.92 6.18
N PRO A 103 8.02 -5.33 7.41
CA PRO A 103 7.44 -5.95 8.59
C PRO A 103 6.04 -6.49 8.29
N VAL A 104 5.64 -7.61 8.89
CA VAL A 104 4.26 -8.14 8.74
C VAL A 104 3.21 -7.10 9.16
N SER A 105 3.60 -6.14 10.00
CA SER A 105 2.80 -4.99 10.38
C SER A 105 2.66 -3.92 9.30
N CYS A 106 3.33 -4.07 8.16
CA CYS A 106 3.40 -3.10 7.09
C CYS A 106 3.25 -3.73 5.71
N ARG A 107 2.91 -5.01 5.62
CA ARG A 107 2.52 -5.59 4.34
C ARG A 107 1.13 -5.08 3.98
N GLY A 108 0.97 -4.54 2.78
CA GLY A 108 -0.35 -4.34 2.18
C GLY A 108 -1.05 -5.70 2.14
N VAL A 109 -2.22 -5.81 2.75
CA VAL A 109 -2.99 -7.06 2.71
C VAL A 109 -3.44 -7.31 1.27
N GLY A 110 -3.31 -8.55 0.81
CA GLY A 110 -3.66 -8.96 -0.54
C GLY A 110 -5.12 -8.64 -0.85
N TRP A 111 -5.29 -7.79 -1.86
CA TRP A 111 -6.52 -7.49 -2.56
C TRP A 111 -6.62 -8.42 -3.77
#